data_AF-A0A7K3QN17-F1
#
_entry.id   AF-A0A7K3QN17-F1
#
_cell.length_a   1.000
_cell.length_b   1.000
_cell.length_c   1.000
_cell.angle_alpha   90.00
_cell.angle_beta   90.00
_cell.angle_gamma   90.00
#
_symmetry.space_group_name_H-M   'P 1'
#
loop_
_entity.id
_entity.type
_entity.pdbx_description
1 polymer ?
#
loop_
_entity_poly.entity_id
_entity_poly.type
_entity_poly.pdbx_seq_one_letter_code
_entity_poly.pdbx_strand_id
1 'polypeptide(L)' 'PEVALLYLAASGAAALLPTPGGLGSLDAALVLALATSGAPAATAASAVLGYRMLTVWLPLPPGLLTLAVLMRRKAL' A
#
# COMPACT_ATOMS: atom_id res chain seq x y z
N PRO A 1 13.46 8.40 22.27
CA PRO A 1 14.64 8.35 21.36
C PRO A 1 14.70 7.04 20.56
N GLU A 2 14.51 5.90 21.21
CA GLU A 2 14.54 4.56 20.61
C GLU A 2 13.41 4.33 19.57
N VAL A 3 12.18 4.73 19.91
CA VAL A 3 11.03 4.69 18.99
C VAL A 3 11.26 5.55 17.74
N ALA A 4 11.94 6.68 17.88
CA ALA A 4 12.25 7.57 16.76
C ALA A 4 13.30 6.96 15.81
N LEU A 5 14.29 6.25 16.36
CA LEU A 5 15.29 5.52 15.56
C LEU A 5 14.67 4.33 14.84
N LEU A 6 13.81 3.56 15.50
CA LEU A 6 13.03 2.48 14.89
C LEU A 6 12.14 3.01 13.76
N TYR A 7 11.47 4.13 13.97
CA TYR A 7 10.64 4.77 12.95
C TYR A 7 11.46 5.25 11.75
N LEU A 8 12.62 5.87 11.98
CA LEU A 8 13.51 6.34 10.92
C LEU A 8 14.10 5.18 10.11
N ALA A 9 14.54 4.11 10.78
CA ALA A 9 15.06 2.91 10.13
C ALA A 9 13.98 2.19 9.31
N ALA A 10 12.77 2.04 9.86
CA ALA A 10 11.63 1.47 9.16
C ALA A 10 11.22 2.31 7.95
N SER A 11 11.20 3.65 8.10
CA SER A 11 10.87 4.58 7.01
C SER A 11 11.93 4.58 5.91
N GLY A 12 13.22 4.49 6.26
CA GLY A 12 14.32 4.41 5.30
C GLY A 12 14.33 3.08 4.53
N ALA A 13 14.05 1.97 5.22
CA ALA A 13 13.88 0.67 4.57
C ALA A 13 12.66 0.67 3.62
N ALA A 14 11.56 1.32 4.01
CA ALA A 14 10.38 1.48 3.17
C ALA A 14 10.63 2.39 1.95
N ALA A 15 11.47 3.42 2.09
CA ALA A 15 11.87 4.30 0.98
C ALA A 15 12.75 3.59 -0.06
N LEU A 16 13.44 2.51 0.33
CA LEU A 16 14.28 1.71 -0.56
C LEU A 16 13.47 0.79 -1.48
N LEU A 17 12.18 0.58 -1.23
CA LEU A 17 11.28 -0.14 -2.13
C LEU A 17 10.82 0.84 -3.23
N PRO A 18 11.36 0.74 -4.45
CA PRO A 18 11.10 1.71 -5.50
C PRO A 18 9.80 1.32 -6.20
N THR A 19 8.67 1.56 -5.55
CA THR A 19 7.37 1.30 -6.16
C THR A 19 6.42 2.45 -5.83
N PRO A 20 6.02 3.26 -6.83
CA PRO A 20 4.99 4.26 -6.62
C PRO A 20 3.72 3.56 -6.09
N GLY A 21 3.21 4.02 -4.94
CA GLY A 21 2.04 3.43 -4.28
C GLY A 21 2.25 2.02 -3.68
N GLY A 22 3.49 1.55 -3.55
CA GLY A 22 3.79 0.22 -2.99
C GLY A 22 3.36 -0.94 -3.88
N LEU A 23 2.91 -0.70 -5.12
CA LEU A 23 2.36 -1.72 -6.02
C LEU A 23 3.43 -2.75 -6.39
N GLY A 24 3.17 -4.04 -6.14
CA GLY A 24 4.10 -5.14 -6.43
C GLY A 24 5.10 -5.48 -5.33
N SER A 25 5.85 -4.50 -4.80
CA SER A 25 6.85 -4.76 -3.75
C SER A 25 6.22 -5.10 -2.40
N LEU A 26 5.21 -4.32 -1.99
CA LEU A 26 4.41 -4.57 -0.79
C LEU A 26 3.61 -5.87 -0.92
N ASP A 27 3.11 -6.17 -2.13
CA ASP A 27 2.35 -7.41 -2.36
C ASP A 27 3.25 -8.63 -2.19
N ALA A 28 4.44 -8.60 -2.78
CA ALA A 28 5.43 -9.66 -2.60
C ALA A 28 5.83 -9.82 -1.13
N ALA A 29 6.06 -8.71 -0.42
CA ALA A 29 6.41 -8.75 1.01
C ALA A 29 5.27 -9.33 1.87
N LEU A 30 4.01 -8.95 1.62
CA LEU A 30 2.85 -9.46 2.35
C LEU A 30 2.59 -10.93 2.04
N VAL A 31 2.64 -11.34 0.77
CA VAL A 31 2.50 -12.75 0.38
C VAL A 31 3.61 -13.58 1.04
N LEU A 32 4.86 -13.09 1.02
CA LEU A 32 5.97 -13.78 1.66
C LEU A 32 5.76 -13.91 3.17
N ALA A 33 5.34 -12.83 3.85
CA ALA A 33 5.07 -12.84 5.29
C ALA A 33 3.91 -13.77 5.69
N LEU A 34 2.86 -13.83 4.87
CA LEU A 34 1.73 -14.74 5.07
C LEU A 34 2.12 -16.20 4.75
N ALA A 35 2.96 -16.43 3.76
CA ALA A 35 3.48 -17.76 3.45
C ALA A 35 4.40 -18.27 4.57
N THR A 36 5.26 -17.41 5.13
CA THR A 36 6.16 -17.79 6.24
C THR A 36 5.42 -17.97 7.56
N SER A 37 4.22 -17.42 7.73
CA SER A 37 3.34 -17.71 8.87
C SER A 37 2.57 -19.03 8.74
N GLY A 38 2.77 -19.76 7.62
CA GLY A 38 2.17 -21.06 7.37
C GLY A 38 0.86 -21.03 6.58
N ALA A 39 0.44 -19.86 6.07
CA ALA A 39 -0.75 -19.78 5.23
C ALA A 39 -0.49 -20.40 3.84
N PRO A 40 -1.46 -21.12 3.25
CA PRO A 40 -1.37 -21.57 1.86
C PRO A 40 -1.18 -20.39 0.91
N ALA A 41 -0.31 -20.53 -0.10
CA ALA A 41 0.02 -19.45 -1.03
C ALA A 41 -1.20 -18.84 -1.75
N ALA A 42 -2.19 -19.67 -2.09
CA ALA A 42 -3.45 -19.20 -2.68
C ALA A 42 -4.22 -18.28 -1.71
N THR A 43 -4.32 -18.66 -0.44
CA THR A 43 -4.97 -17.87 0.61
C THR A 43 -4.22 -16.56 0.87
N ALA A 44 -2.89 -16.59 0.91
CA ALA A 44 -2.05 -15.41 1.06
C ALA A 44 -2.27 -14.42 -0.09
N ALA A 45 -2.31 -14.90 -1.34
CA ALA A 45 -2.57 -14.07 -2.51
C ALA A 45 -3.98 -13.45 -2.47
N SER A 46 -5.00 -14.22 -2.09
CA SER A 46 -6.37 -13.70 -1.93
C SER A 46 -6.46 -12.63 -0.84
N ALA A 47 -5.78 -12.81 0.29
CA ALA A 47 -5.74 -11.82 1.37
C ALA A 47 -5.10 -10.50 0.90
N VAL A 48 -3.99 -10.57 0.16
CA VAL A 48 -3.31 -9.39 -0.40
C VAL A 48 -4.18 -8.66 -1.43
N LEU A 49 -4.90 -9.40 -2.29
CA LEU A 49 -5.88 -8.82 -3.22
C LEU A 49 -7.02 -8.10 -2.48
N GLY A 50 -7.57 -8.70 -1.43
CA GLY A 50 -8.59 -8.07 -0.58
C GLY A 50 -8.07 -6.79 0.07
N TYR A 51 -6.85 -6.84 0.61
CA TYR A 51 -6.17 -5.67 1.18
C TYR A 51 -6.01 -4.54 0.16
N ARG A 52 -5.60 -4.84 -1.09
CA ARG A 52 -5.49 -3.85 -2.18
C ARG A 52 -6.83 -3.22 -2.52
N MET A 53 -7.90 -4.01 -2.54
CA MET A 53 -9.24 -3.51 -2.82
C MET A 53 -9.65 -2.44 -1.81
N LEU A 54 -9.31 -2.64 -0.53
CA LEU A 54 -9.66 -1.72 0.55
C LEU A 54 -8.73 -0.50 0.64
N THR A 55 -7.44 -0.67 0.37
CA THR A 55 -6.43 0.38 0.61
C THR A 55 -6.07 1.21 -0.61
N VAL A 56 -6.23 0.65 -1.81
CA VAL A 56 -5.94 1.34 -3.07
C VAL A 56 -7.23 1.65 -3.79
N TRP A 57 -8.04 0.62 -4.09
CA TRP A 57 -9.19 0.79 -5.00
C TRP A 57 -10.37 1.51 -4.37
N LEU A 58 -10.64 1.33 -3.08
CA LEU A 58 -11.74 2.02 -2.38
C LEU A 58 -11.49 3.53 -2.17
N PRO A 59 -10.30 4.00 -1.75
CA PRO A 59 -10.02 5.43 -1.62
C PRO A 59 -9.72 6.15 -2.94
N LEU A 60 -9.39 5.42 -4.02
CA LEU A 60 -9.14 6.01 -5.33
C LEU A 60 -10.34 6.79 -5.92
N PRO A 61 -11.58 6.26 -5.96
CA PRO A 61 -12.73 6.97 -6.51
C PRO A 61 -13.05 8.30 -5.83
N PRO A 62 -13.12 8.43 -4.48
CA PRO A 62 -13.35 9.74 -3.87
C PRO A 62 -12.21 10.72 -4.19
N GLY A 63 -10.95 10.28 -4.21
CA GLY A 63 -9.82 11.14 -4.59
C GLY A 63 -9.88 11.63 -6.05
N LEU A 64 -10.25 10.75 -6.99
CA LEU A 64 -10.45 11.14 -8.39
C LEU A 64 -11.66 12.07 -8.56
N LEU A 65 -12.73 11.84 -7.80
CA LEU A 65 -13.92 12.69 -7.82
C LEU A 65 -13.61 14.09 -7.31
N THR A 66 -12.89 14.22 -6.19
CA THR A 66 -12.49 15.54 -5.67
C THR A 66 -11.58 16.26 -6.66
N LEU A 67 -10.59 15.57 -7.22
CA LEU A 67 -9.70 16.13 -8.25
C LEU A 67 -10.50 16.58 -9.49
N ALA A 68 -11.42 15.74 -9.99
CA ALA A 68 -12.26 16.08 -11.13
C ALA A 68 -13.16 17.28 -10.85
N VAL A 69 -13.69 17.42 -9.63
CA VAL A 69 -14.46 18.59 -9.20
C VAL A 69 -13.59 19.84 -9.17
N LEU A 70 -12.37 19.76 -8.63
CA LEU A 70 -11.44 20.90 -8.58
C LEU A 70 -11.01 21.34 -9.98
N MET A 71 -10.70 20.40 -10.87
CA MET A 71 -10.36 20.68 -12.28
C MET A 71 -11.54 21.34 -13.02
N ARG A 72 -12.78 20.85 -12.82
CA ARG A 72 -13.98 21.50 -13.41
C ARG A 72 -14.21 22.91 -12.88
N ARG A 73 -13.82 23.17 -11.62
CA ARG A 73 -13.95 24.49 -10.99
C ARG A 73 -12.80 25.45 -11.32
N LYS A 74 -11.77 25.01 -12.08
CA LYS A 74 -10.52 25.77 -12.32
C LYS A 74 -9.87 26.29 -11.04
N ALA A 75 -10.00 25.52 -9.95
CA ALA A 75 -9.38 25.83 -8.66
C ALA A 75 -7.94 25.27 -8.57
N LEU A 76 -7.47 24.64 -9.65
CA LEU A 76 -6.13 24.10 -9.89
C LEU A 76 -5.62 24.66 -11.23
#